data_AF-A0A0F9KD73-F1
#
_entry.id   AF-A0A0F9KD73-F1
#
_cell.length_a   1.000
_cell.length_b   1.000
_cell.length_c   1.000
_cell.angle_alpha   90.00
_cell.angle_beta   90.00
_cell.angle_gamma   90.00
#
_symmetry.space_group_name_H-M   'P 1'
#
loop_
_entity.id
_entity.type
_entity.pdbx_description
1 polymer ?
#
loop_
_entity_poly.entity_id
_entity_poly.type
_entity_poly.pdbx_seq_one_letter_code
_entity_poly.pdbx_strand_id
1 'polypeptide(L)' 'ISYYPSVGYNKEIIHCFLASGLKKSGNLKLDDDEIISVVKIDFKKLIQMIKTGKIIDSKTICAVLTYAAKKKLL' A
#
# COMPACT_ATOMS: atom_id res chain seq x y z
N ILE A 1 -3.76 -3.94 -9.78
CA ILE A 1 -5.23 -4.17 -9.82
C ILE A 1 -5.91 -2.82 -9.76
N SER A 2 -7.18 -2.73 -10.18
CA SER A 2 -7.99 -1.53 -10.00
C SER A 2 -9.16 -1.89 -9.10
N TYR A 3 -9.52 -1.02 -8.17
CA TYR A 3 -10.68 -1.24 -7.30
C TYR A 3 -11.36 0.07 -6.94
N TYR A 4 -12.60 -0.03 -6.51
CA TYR A 4 -13.44 1.10 -6.09
C TYR A 4 -13.48 1.13 -4.55
N PRO A 5 -12.87 2.13 -3.89
CA PRO A 5 -12.78 2.16 -2.43
C PRO A 5 -14.11 2.47 -1.74
N SER A 6 -15.06 3.10 -2.43
CA SER A 6 -16.32 3.57 -1.82
C SER A 6 -17.50 3.48 -2.79
N VAL A 7 -17.86 2.24 -3.16
CA VAL A 7 -19.01 1.94 -4.03
C VAL A 7 -20.30 2.50 -3.43
N GLY A 8 -21.07 3.21 -4.24
CA GLY A 8 -22.32 3.84 -3.80
C GLY A 8 -22.15 5.23 -3.17
N TYR A 9 -20.91 5.67 -2.92
CA TYR A 9 -20.62 7.03 -2.41
C TYR A 9 -20.00 7.91 -3.50
N ASN A 10 -18.91 7.46 -4.12
CA ASN A 10 -18.23 8.19 -5.19
C ASN A 10 -17.84 7.27 -6.36
N LYS A 11 -17.34 7.86 -7.44
CA LYS A 11 -16.83 7.15 -8.63
C LYS A 11 -15.31 7.03 -8.65
N GLU A 12 -14.66 7.17 -7.48
CA GLU A 12 -13.21 7.07 -7.39
C GLU A 12 -12.74 5.66 -7.76
N ILE A 13 -11.63 5.59 -8.49
CA ILE A 13 -10.96 4.34 -8.85
C ILE A 13 -9.51 4.47 -8.41
N ILE A 14 -9.04 3.48 -7.65
CA ILE A 14 -7.64 3.38 -7.28
C ILE A 14 -6.98 2.28 -8.09
N HIS A 15 -5.89 2.66 -8.77
CA HIS A 15 -5.05 1.76 -9.55
C HIS A 15 -3.78 1.42 -8.75
N CYS A 16 -3.61 0.16 -8.38
CA CYS A 16 -2.43 -0.32 -7.65
C CYS A 16 -1.36 -0.83 -8.63
N PHE A 17 -0.17 -0.24 -8.52
CA PHE A 17 1.04 -0.61 -9.27
C PHE A 17 2.10 -1.23 -8.35
N LEU A 18 3.00 -2.03 -8.91
CA LEU A 18 4.15 -2.60 -8.20
C LEU A 18 5.43 -1.92 -8.70
N ALA A 19 6.13 -1.24 -7.80
CA ALA A 19 7.46 -0.74 -8.05
C ALA A 19 8.52 -1.74 -7.56
N SER A 20 9.53 -2.00 -8.38
CA SER A 20 10.66 -2.89 -8.06
C SER A 20 11.99 -2.20 -8.36
N GLY A 21 13.10 -2.73 -7.83
CA GLY A 21 14.42 -2.11 -8.01
C GLY A 21 14.57 -0.77 -7.28
N LEU A 22 13.84 -0.56 -6.19
CA LEU A 22 13.84 0.68 -5.42
C LEU A 22 15.24 0.99 -4.88
N LYS A 23 15.68 2.23 -5.08
CA LYS A 23 16.88 2.80 -4.45
C LYS A 23 16.46 3.83 -3.41
N LYS A 24 17.27 3.99 -2.37
CA LYS A 24 17.08 5.12 -1.45
C LYS A 24 17.26 6.41 -2.23
N SER A 25 16.21 7.20 -2.31
CA SER A 25 16.34 8.63 -2.58
C SER A 25 16.89 9.31 -1.33
N GLY A 26 17.58 10.42 -1.49
CA GLY A 26 18.12 11.21 -0.37
C GLY A 26 16.99 11.86 0.44
N ASN A 27 16.98 13.19 0.53
CA ASN A 27 15.92 13.89 1.24
C ASN A 27 14.59 13.75 0.51
N LEU A 28 13.51 13.57 1.28
CA LEU A 28 12.15 13.63 0.76
C LEU A 28 11.88 15.04 0.23
N LYS A 29 11.38 15.13 -1.00
CA LYS A 29 10.83 16.36 -1.56
C LYS A 29 9.32 16.23 -1.43
N LEU A 30 8.79 16.84 -0.37
CA LEU A 30 7.37 16.83 -0.03
C LEU A 30 6.76 18.18 -0.44
N ASP A 31 5.47 18.18 -0.73
CA ASP A 31 4.71 19.42 -0.89
C ASP A 31 4.50 20.09 0.49
N ASP A 32 4.16 21.38 0.51
CA ASP A 32 4.10 22.20 1.73
C ASP A 32 3.10 21.67 2.79
N ASP A 33 2.07 20.94 2.35
CA ASP A 33 1.02 20.35 3.18
C ASP A 33 1.25 18.86 3.49
N GLU A 34 2.33 18.26 3.00
CA GLU A 34 2.63 16.84 3.21
C GLU A 34 3.49 16.60 4.46
N ILE A 35 2.92 15.89 5.44
CA ILE A 35 3.64 15.42 6.63
C ILE A 35 3.76 13.90 6.57
N ILE A 36 4.79 13.40 5.86
CA ILE A 36 5.01 11.96 5.66
C ILE A 36 6.45 11.54 5.95
N SER A 37 6.64 10.27 6.33
CA SER A 37 7.96 9.68 6.55
C SER A 37 8.03 8.26 5.97
N VAL A 38 9.24 7.80 5.65
CA VAL A 38 9.46 6.48 5.07
C VAL A 38 9.76 5.47 6.17
N VAL A 39 8.97 4.39 6.22
CA VAL A 39 9.22 3.26 7.11
C VAL A 39 9.49 2.00 6.28
N LYS A 40 10.64 1.37 6.50
CA LYS A 40 10.94 0.05 5.94
C LYS A 40 10.37 -1.03 6.85
N ILE A 41 9.51 -1.88 6.30
CA ILE A 41 8.85 -2.96 7.04
C ILE A 41 9.14 -4.28 6.34
N ASP A 42 9.37 -5.35 7.11
CA ASP A 42 9.41 -6.71 6.57
C ASP A 42 8.06 -7.10 5.98
N PHE A 43 8.07 -7.82 4.86
CA PHE A 43 6.84 -8.14 4.14
C PHE A 43 5.89 -9.06 4.94
N LYS A 44 6.42 -10.03 5.70
CA LYS A 44 5.58 -10.90 6.55
C LYS A 44 4.98 -10.09 7.70
N LYS A 45 5.76 -9.18 8.29
CA LYS A 45 5.25 -8.25 9.32
C LYS A 45 4.13 -7.36 8.77
N LEU A 46 4.27 -6.87 7.53
CA LEU A 46 3.23 -6.07 6.87
C LEU A 46 1.93 -6.87 6.70
N ILE A 47 2.00 -8.12 6.26
CA ILE A 47 0.83 -9.02 6.19
C ILE A 47 0.21 -9.22 7.57
N GLN A 48 1.02 -9.44 8.61
CA GLN A 48 0.51 -9.59 9.98
C GLN A 48 -0.21 -8.32 10.45
N MET A 49 0.35 -7.14 10.18
CA MET A 49 -0.27 -5.86 10.54
C MET A 49 -1.64 -5.66 9.87
N ILE A 50 -1.82 -6.16 8.64
CA ILE A 50 -3.13 -6.20 7.97
C ILE A 50 -4.07 -7.18 8.68
N LYS A 51 -3.62 -8.42 8.91
CA LYS A 51 -4.43 -9.47 9.55
C LYS A 51 -4.90 -9.09 10.97
N THR A 52 -4.11 -8.33 11.71
CA THR A 52 -4.47 -7.85 13.05
C THR A 52 -5.25 -6.54 13.05
N GLY A 53 -5.58 -5.98 11.89
CA GLY A 53 -6.28 -4.68 11.80
C GLY A 53 -5.45 -3.47 12.23
N LYS A 54 -4.11 -3.59 12.31
CA LYS A 54 -3.23 -2.43 12.53
C LYS A 54 -3.11 -1.57 11.26
N ILE A 55 -3.21 -2.19 10.09
CA ILE A 55 -3.39 -1.53 8.80
C ILE A 55 -4.80 -1.84 8.32
N ILE A 56 -5.62 -0.81 8.19
CA ILE A 56 -7.03 -0.88 7.76
C ILE A 56 -7.30 -0.16 6.43
N ASP A 57 -6.28 0.52 5.88
CA ASP A 57 -6.38 1.29 4.66
C ASP A 57 -6.55 0.36 3.43
N SER A 58 -7.59 0.62 2.64
CA SER A 58 -8.02 -0.27 1.55
C SER A 58 -6.98 -0.40 0.45
N LYS A 59 -6.30 0.69 0.06
CA LYS A 59 -5.30 0.66 -1.03
C LYS A 59 -4.11 -0.18 -0.63
N THR A 60 -3.69 -0.07 0.63
CA THR A 60 -2.63 -0.89 1.21
C THR A 60 -3.02 -2.36 1.25
N ILE A 61 -4.21 -2.69 1.79
CA ILE A 61 -4.70 -4.08 1.89
C ILE A 61 -4.81 -4.74 0.51
N CYS A 62 -5.52 -4.08 -0.42
CA CYS A 62 -5.76 -4.61 -1.76
C CYS A 62 -4.44 -4.83 -2.52
N ALA A 63 -3.50 -3.87 -2.47
CA ALA A 63 -2.22 -3.99 -3.14
C ALA A 63 -1.36 -5.13 -2.55
N VAL A 64 -1.19 -5.17 -1.23
CA VAL A 64 -0.31 -6.12 -0.53
C VAL A 64 -0.82 -7.55 -0.67
N LEU A 65 -2.11 -7.79 -0.37
CA LEU A 65 -2.67 -9.15 -0.41
C LEU A 65 -2.74 -9.70 -1.83
N THR A 66 -3.00 -8.85 -2.83
CA THR A 66 -2.95 -9.27 -4.23
C THR A 66 -1.55 -9.68 -4.64
N TYR A 67 -0.53 -8.91 -4.26
CA TYR A 67 0.86 -9.26 -4.55
C TYR A 67 1.26 -10.57 -3.84
N ALA A 68 0.91 -10.70 -2.56
CA ALA A 68 1.19 -11.91 -1.78
C ALA A 68 0.54 -13.16 -2.41
N ALA A 69 -0.73 -13.06 -2.82
CA ALA A 69 -1.43 -14.15 -3.51
C ALA A 69 -0.76 -14.52 -4.83
N LYS A 70 -0.44 -13.53 -5.68
CA LYS A 70 0.26 -13.76 -6.97
C LYS A 70 1.63 -14.40 -6.81
N LYS A 71 2.31 -14.17 -5.69
CA LYS A 71 3.64 -14.72 -5.38
C LYS A 71 3.60 -15.95 -4.48
N LYS A 72 2.41 -16.45 -4.10
CA LYS A 72 2.22 -17.57 -3.16
C LYS A 72 2.95 -17.34 -1.82
N LEU A 73 2.84 -16.13 -1.28
CA LEU A 73 3.48 -15.68 -0.03
C LEU A 73 2.50 -15.61 1.16
N LEU A 74 1.27 -16.10 0.99
CA LEU A 74 0.24 -16.11 2.02
C LEU A 74 0.32 -17.32 2.93
#